data_AF-A0A1X3RRM2-F1
#
_entry.id   AF-A0A1X3RRM2-F1
#
_cell.length_a   1.000
_cell.length_b   1.000
_cell.length_c   1.000
_cell.angle_alpha   90.00
_cell.angle_beta   90.00
_cell.angle_gamma   90.00
#
_symmetry.space_group_name_H-M   'P 1'
#
loop_
_entity.id
_entity.type
_entity.pdbx_description
1 polymer ?
#
loop_
_entity_poly.entity_id
_entity_poly.type
_entity_poly.pdbx_seq_one_letter_code
_entity_poly.pdbx_strand_id
1 'polypeptide(L)'
;MALSQLSPRRPYLLRAFYDWLLDNQLTPHLVVDVSLPGVQVPMEFARDGQIVLNIAPLAVGNLELADDLVRFNARFGGVPRQVMVPMAAVMAIYARENGAGTMFEPEPAYEAGEGADDALVQDDEPHKPSLRTVDDVETTPSGNETPDDEPPSPPRGGRPALRVVK
;
A
#
# COMPACT_ATOMS: atom_id res chain seq x y z
N MET A 1 -3.24 -8.81 15.50
CA MET A 1 -2.47 -8.58 14.26
C MET A 1 -2.06 -7.13 14.22
N ALA A 2 -0.84 -6.81 13.77
CA ALA A 2 -0.47 -5.44 13.47
C ALA A 2 -1.16 -4.98 12.19
N LEU A 3 -1.38 -3.67 12.03
CA LEU A 3 -2.07 -3.11 10.85
C LEU A 3 -1.30 -3.40 9.55
N SER A 4 0.03 -3.50 9.62
CA SER A 4 0.94 -3.86 8.53
C SER A 4 0.87 -5.33 8.07
N GLN A 5 0.11 -6.18 8.76
CA GLN A 5 -0.09 -7.59 8.40
C GLN A 5 -1.45 -7.84 7.73
N LEU A 6 -2.27 -6.80 7.54
CA LEU A 6 -3.54 -6.87 6.84
C LEU A 6 -3.36 -6.48 5.36
N SER A 7 -4.31 -6.87 4.51
CA SER A 7 -4.34 -6.38 3.13
C SER A 7 -4.52 -4.85 3.09
N PRO A 8 -3.97 -4.16 2.07
CA PRO A 8 -4.18 -2.72 1.91
C PRO A 8 -5.66 -2.40 1.77
N ARG A 9 -6.10 -1.30 2.40
CA ARG A 9 -7.50 -0.88 2.42
C ARG A 9 -7.91 -0.09 1.18
N ARG A 10 -6.94 0.52 0.49
CA ARG A 10 -7.13 1.39 -0.70
C ARG A 10 -8.11 0.83 -1.75
N PRO A 11 -8.03 -0.43 -2.23
CA PRO A 11 -8.97 -0.93 -3.24
C PRO A 11 -10.42 -1.00 -2.72
N TYR A 12 -10.62 -1.30 -1.43
CA TYR A 12 -11.95 -1.33 -0.80
C TYR A 12 -12.53 0.07 -0.64
N LEU A 13 -11.71 1.03 -0.19
CA LEU A 13 -12.12 2.44 -0.11
C LEU A 13 -12.41 3.01 -1.51
N LEU A 14 -11.61 2.68 -2.51
CA LEU A 14 -11.81 3.12 -3.89
C LEU A 14 -13.19 2.73 -4.42
N ARG A 15 -13.58 1.47 -4.25
CA ARG A 15 -14.93 1.00 -4.64
C ARG A 15 -16.03 1.70 -3.84
N ALA A 16 -15.87 1.82 -2.52
CA ALA A 16 -16.85 2.50 -1.68
C ALA A 16 -17.06 3.98 -2.06
N PHE A 17 -15.99 4.72 -2.36
CA PHE A 17 -16.09 6.10 -2.85
C PHE A 17 -16.64 6.17 -4.27
N TYR A 18 -16.28 5.24 -5.16
CA TYR A 18 -16.83 5.17 -6.52
C TYR A 18 -18.35 4.99 -6.51
N ASP A 19 -18.85 4.00 -5.77
CA ASP A 19 -20.29 3.73 -5.64
C ASP A 19 -21.01 4.93 -5.00
N TRP A 20 -20.48 5.47 -3.89
CA TRP A 20 -21.03 6.65 -3.23
C TRP A 20 -21.11 7.89 -4.14
N LEU A 21 -20.11 8.11 -5.00
CA LEU A 21 -20.13 9.22 -5.97
C LEU A 21 -21.24 9.03 -7.02
N LEU A 22 -21.43 7.81 -7.54
CA LEU A 22 -22.49 7.51 -8.51
C LEU A 22 -23.90 7.58 -7.90
N ASP A 23 -24.06 7.11 -6.65
CA ASP A 23 -25.32 7.20 -5.89
C ASP A 23 -25.74 8.66 -5.62
N ASN A 24 -24.79 9.60 -5.68
CA ASN A 24 -25.04 11.05 -5.58
C ASN A 24 -25.02 11.77 -6.96
N GLN A 25 -25.05 11.03 -8.07
CA GLN A 25 -25.06 11.54 -9.45
C GLN A 25 -23.85 12.42 -9.80
N LEU A 26 -22.68 12.14 -9.20
CA LEU A 26 -21.41 12.82 -9.46
C LEU A 26 -20.56 12.03 -10.47
N THR A 27 -19.59 12.70 -11.10
CA THR A 27 -18.71 12.07 -12.11
C THR A 27 -17.36 11.69 -11.49
N PRO A 28 -17.13 10.41 -11.11
CA PRO A 28 -15.87 9.98 -10.48
C PRO A 28 -14.67 10.10 -11.42
N HIS A 29 -13.62 10.76 -10.93
CA HIS A 29 -12.31 10.91 -11.55
C HIS A 29 -11.23 10.36 -10.62
N LEU A 30 -10.26 9.64 -11.17
CA LEU A 30 -9.05 9.21 -10.47
C LEU A 30 -7.91 10.19 -10.71
N VAL A 31 -7.12 10.47 -9.67
CA VAL A 31 -5.75 10.99 -9.82
C VAL A 31 -4.81 9.80 -9.76
N VAL A 32 -3.93 9.70 -10.76
CA VAL A 32 -2.98 8.61 -10.90
C VAL A 32 -1.57 9.17 -11.07
N ASP A 33 -0.63 8.64 -10.30
CA ASP A 33 0.81 8.85 -10.51
C ASP A 33 1.26 8.02 -11.72
N VAL A 34 1.86 8.65 -12.73
CA VAL A 34 2.33 7.97 -13.95
C VAL A 34 3.81 7.61 -13.94
N SER A 35 4.54 7.94 -12.86
CA SER A 35 5.93 7.56 -12.66
C SER A 35 6.11 6.13 -12.14
N LEU A 36 5.08 5.59 -11.46
CA LEU A 36 5.15 4.28 -10.83
C LEU A 36 5.12 3.11 -11.85
N PRO A 37 5.85 2.01 -11.57
CA PRO A 37 5.99 0.90 -12.49
C PRO A 37 4.66 0.18 -12.73
N GLY A 38 4.45 -0.28 -13.97
CA GLY A 38 3.24 -1.01 -14.39
C GLY A 38 2.05 -0.13 -14.76
N VAL A 39 2.12 1.19 -14.58
CA VAL A 39 1.10 2.13 -15.08
C VAL A 39 1.13 2.15 -16.61
N GLN A 40 -0.01 1.85 -17.24
CA GLN A 40 -0.19 1.89 -18.69
C GLN A 40 -1.31 2.87 -19.00
N VAL A 41 -0.91 4.10 -19.34
CA VAL A 41 -1.80 5.20 -19.70
C VAL A 41 -1.27 5.96 -20.92
N PRO A 42 -2.13 6.71 -21.62
CA PRO A 42 -1.73 7.70 -22.62
C PRO A 42 -0.88 8.84 -22.05
N MET A 43 0.45 8.66 -22.03
CA MET A 43 1.40 9.62 -21.46
C MET A 43 1.34 11.01 -22.07
N GLU A 44 0.85 11.17 -23.31
CA GLU A 44 0.70 12.50 -23.93
C GLU A 44 -0.38 13.38 -23.23
N PHE A 45 -1.27 12.74 -22.46
CA PHE A 45 -2.29 13.39 -21.62
C PHE A 45 -1.85 13.59 -20.16
N ALA A 46 -0.72 13.01 -19.75
CA ALA A 46 -0.16 13.21 -18.41
C ALA A 46 0.53 14.58 -18.27
N ARG A 47 0.49 15.16 -17.07
CA ARG A 47 1.12 16.45 -16.71
C ARG A 47 1.71 16.34 -15.31
N ASP A 48 2.91 16.88 -15.13
CA ASP A 48 3.58 16.98 -13.82
C ASP A 48 3.64 15.65 -13.03
N GLY A 49 3.91 14.54 -13.74
CA GLY A 49 3.97 13.20 -13.16
C GLY A 49 2.61 12.54 -12.89
N GLN A 50 1.50 13.20 -13.23
CA GLN A 50 0.15 12.71 -12.95
C GLN A 50 -0.73 12.63 -14.19
N ILE A 51 -1.80 11.83 -14.12
CA ILE A 51 -2.92 11.86 -15.06
C ILE A 51 -4.24 11.82 -14.30
N VAL A 52 -5.24 12.56 -14.79
CA VAL A 52 -6.61 12.52 -14.29
C VAL A 52 -7.46 11.70 -15.26
N LEU A 53 -8.15 10.69 -14.73
CA LEU A 53 -8.92 9.72 -15.51
C LEU A 53 -10.38 9.73 -15.10
N ASN A 54 -11.29 10.11 -16.00
CA ASN A 54 -12.72 9.95 -15.79
C ASN A 54 -13.08 8.45 -15.86
N ILE A 55 -13.64 7.90 -14.79
CA ILE A 55 -14.05 6.49 -14.69
C ILE A 55 -15.57 6.32 -14.57
N ALA A 56 -16.36 7.37 -14.80
CA ALA A 56 -17.81 7.27 -14.79
C ALA A 56 -18.32 6.30 -15.90
N PRO A 57 -19.43 5.56 -15.69
CA PRO A 57 -19.91 4.52 -16.62
C PRO A 57 -20.11 4.94 -18.08
N LEU A 58 -20.31 6.24 -18.36
CA LEU A 58 -20.46 6.77 -19.72
C LEU A 58 -19.12 7.07 -20.43
N ALA A 59 -18.02 7.16 -19.69
CA ALA A 59 -16.69 7.49 -20.20
C ALA A 59 -15.81 6.25 -20.48
N VAL A 60 -16.14 5.11 -19.85
CA VAL A 60 -15.33 3.89 -19.86
C VAL A 60 -16.12 2.64 -20.22
N GLY A 61 -15.45 1.63 -20.76
CA GLY A 61 -15.99 0.30 -21.03
C GLY A 61 -15.14 -0.79 -20.38
N ASN A 62 -15.80 -1.83 -19.84
CA ASN A 62 -15.17 -2.91 -19.08
C ASN A 62 -14.33 -2.37 -17.90
N LEU A 63 -14.94 -1.54 -17.05
CA LEU A 63 -14.31 -1.04 -15.84
C LEU A 63 -14.20 -2.17 -14.81
N GLU A 64 -12.99 -2.38 -14.32
CA GLU A 64 -12.65 -3.31 -13.26
C GLU A 64 -11.88 -2.57 -12.18
N LEU A 65 -12.43 -2.54 -10.96
CA LEU A 65 -11.82 -1.98 -9.76
C LEU A 65 -11.34 -3.15 -8.88
N ALA A 66 -10.28 -3.84 -9.31
CA ALA A 66 -9.73 -5.00 -8.62
C ALA A 66 -8.87 -4.60 -7.40
N ASP A 67 -8.36 -5.58 -6.65
CA ASP A 67 -7.53 -5.32 -5.46
C ASP A 67 -6.08 -4.94 -5.80
N ASP A 68 -5.58 -5.43 -6.93
CA ASP A 68 -4.23 -5.21 -7.46
C ASP A 68 -4.15 -4.01 -8.41
N LEU A 69 -5.18 -3.82 -9.27
CA LEU A 69 -5.20 -2.77 -10.28
C LEU A 69 -6.61 -2.28 -10.66
N VAL A 70 -6.65 -1.08 -11.24
CA VAL A 70 -7.78 -0.56 -12.00
C VAL A 70 -7.53 -0.81 -13.48
N ARG A 71 -8.51 -1.39 -14.19
CA ARG A 71 -8.46 -1.61 -15.65
C ARG A 71 -9.74 -1.12 -16.31
N PHE A 72 -9.62 -0.48 -17.47
CA PHE A 72 -10.76 -0.14 -18.32
C PHE A 72 -10.33 0.17 -19.76
N ASN A 73 -11.31 0.39 -20.64
CA ASN A 73 -11.11 0.93 -21.98
C ASN A 73 -11.76 2.31 -22.07
N ALA A 74 -11.09 3.29 -22.66
CA ALA A 74 -11.63 4.64 -22.86
C ALA A 74 -11.17 5.22 -24.21
N ARG A 75 -11.73 6.37 -24.60
CA ARG A 75 -11.33 7.07 -25.84
C ARG A 75 -10.52 8.32 -25.52
N PHE A 76 -9.28 8.38 -26.02
CA PHE A 76 -8.38 9.51 -25.86
C PHE A 76 -8.19 10.17 -27.22
N GLY A 77 -8.58 11.46 -27.36
CA GLY A 77 -8.60 12.13 -28.67
C GLY A 77 -9.47 11.42 -29.72
N GLY A 78 -10.49 10.67 -29.28
CA GLY A 78 -11.32 9.83 -30.15
C GLY A 78 -10.73 8.45 -30.49
N VAL A 79 -9.49 8.13 -30.10
CA VAL A 79 -8.86 6.82 -30.31
C VAL A 79 -9.15 5.91 -29.10
N PRO A 80 -9.69 4.68 -29.28
CA PRO A 80 -9.89 3.75 -28.19
C PRO A 80 -8.55 3.20 -27.68
N ARG A 81 -8.37 3.17 -26.35
CA ARG A 81 -7.18 2.62 -25.69
C ARG A 81 -7.58 1.90 -24.41
N GLN A 82 -6.82 0.86 -24.09
CA GLN A 82 -6.87 0.19 -22.80
C GLN A 82 -6.03 1.00 -21.79
N VAL A 83 -6.49 1.02 -20.54
CA VAL A 83 -5.82 1.64 -19.40
C VAL A 83 -5.63 0.57 -18.32
N MET A 84 -4.45 0.52 -17.72
CA MET A 84 -4.14 -0.31 -16.55
C MET A 84 -3.37 0.53 -15.54
N VAL A 85 -3.83 0.56 -14.30
CA VAL A 85 -3.25 1.37 -13.22
C VAL A 85 -3.13 0.50 -11.98
N PRO A 86 -1.91 0.11 -11.55
CA PRO A 86 -1.70 -0.57 -10.27
C PRO A 86 -2.28 0.23 -9.10
N MET A 87 -2.82 -0.45 -8.10
CA MET A 87 -3.46 0.19 -6.93
C MET A 87 -2.50 1.10 -6.14
N ALA A 88 -1.20 0.79 -6.19
CA ALA A 88 -0.13 1.65 -5.66
C ALA A 88 -0.16 3.08 -6.25
N ALA A 89 -0.50 3.21 -7.53
CA ALA A 89 -0.48 4.45 -8.29
C ALA A 89 -1.78 5.27 -8.25
N VAL A 90 -2.85 4.72 -7.66
CA VAL A 90 -4.10 5.47 -7.46
C VAL A 90 -3.92 6.40 -6.25
N MET A 91 -3.75 7.70 -6.51
CA MET A 91 -3.51 8.71 -5.48
C MET A 91 -4.80 9.21 -4.84
N ALA A 92 -5.87 9.36 -5.62
CA ALA A 92 -7.15 9.91 -5.15
C ALA A 92 -8.32 9.50 -6.05
N ILE A 93 -9.53 9.61 -5.50
CA ILE A 93 -10.80 9.57 -6.25
C ILE A 93 -11.67 10.77 -5.83
N TYR A 94 -12.24 11.49 -6.81
CA TYR A 94 -13.06 12.67 -6.55
C TYR A 94 -14.12 12.94 -7.63
N ALA A 95 -15.15 13.70 -7.26
CA ALA A 95 -16.17 14.23 -8.16
C ALA A 95 -15.65 15.42 -8.96
N ARG A 96 -15.84 15.40 -10.27
CA ARG A 96 -15.51 16.52 -11.17
C ARG A 96 -16.25 17.81 -10.81
N GLU A 97 -17.46 17.70 -10.29
CA GLU A 97 -18.41 18.81 -10.10
C GLU A 97 -18.04 19.71 -8.92
N ASN A 98 -17.56 19.13 -7.83
CA ASN A 98 -17.41 19.80 -6.53
C ASN A 98 -16.18 19.34 -5.72
N GLY A 99 -15.36 18.42 -6.24
CA GLY A 99 -14.18 17.91 -5.54
C GLY A 99 -14.45 16.93 -4.39
N ALA A 100 -15.71 16.52 -4.18
CA ALA A 100 -16.05 15.55 -3.12
C ALA A 100 -15.38 14.19 -3.39
N GLY A 101 -14.76 13.59 -2.38
CA GLY A 101 -14.00 12.35 -2.52
C GLY A 101 -12.92 12.22 -1.45
N THR A 102 -11.82 11.54 -1.78
CA THR A 102 -10.66 11.37 -0.88
C THR A 102 -9.35 11.31 -1.64
N MET A 103 -8.29 11.84 -1.03
CA MET A 103 -6.92 11.37 -1.29
C MET A 103 -6.72 10.08 -0.49
N PHE A 104 -5.94 9.14 -1.01
CA PHE A 104 -5.60 7.91 -0.29
C PHE A 104 -4.33 8.11 0.52
N GLU A 105 -4.37 7.66 1.77
CA GLU A 105 -3.19 7.61 2.62
C GLU A 105 -2.13 6.65 2.03
N PRO A 106 -0.83 6.89 2.31
CA PRO A 106 0.21 5.89 2.17
C PRO A 106 -0.17 4.61 2.95
N GLU A 107 0.15 3.45 2.39
CA GLU A 107 0.02 2.17 3.08
C GLU A 107 1.32 1.37 2.89
N PRO A 108 1.83 0.65 3.91
CA PRO A 108 3.11 -0.05 3.84
C PRO A 108 3.26 -1.04 2.67
N ALA A 109 2.13 -1.59 2.18
CA ALA A 109 2.09 -2.47 1.01
C ALA A 109 2.48 -1.77 -0.32
N TYR A 110 2.54 -0.44 -0.33
CA TYR A 110 2.85 0.37 -1.51
C TYR A 110 4.08 1.28 -1.32
N GLU A 111 4.61 1.40 -0.09
CA GLU A 111 5.80 2.22 0.24
C GLU A 111 7.12 1.53 -0.15
N ALA A 112 7.12 0.20 -0.33
CA ALA A 112 8.33 -0.60 -0.62
C ALA A 112 8.97 -0.37 -2.01
N GLY A 113 8.52 0.64 -2.78
CA GLY A 113 9.06 1.00 -4.08
C GLY A 113 10.35 1.86 -4.02
N GLU A 114 10.66 2.47 -2.89
CA GLU A 114 11.89 3.26 -2.70
C GLU A 114 13.03 2.40 -2.11
N GLY A 115 13.57 1.46 -2.90
CA GLY A 115 14.85 0.79 -2.58
C GLY A 115 14.85 -0.73 -2.47
N ALA A 116 13.93 -1.45 -3.12
CA ALA A 116 13.95 -2.93 -3.17
C ALA A 116 14.90 -3.51 -4.25
N ASP A 117 15.69 -2.69 -4.93
CA ASP A 117 16.56 -3.06 -6.06
C ASP A 117 18.02 -3.42 -5.66
N ASP A 118 18.27 -3.90 -4.43
CA ASP A 118 19.62 -4.35 -4.02
C ASP A 118 19.61 -5.47 -2.96
N ALA A 119 18.90 -6.58 -3.22
CA ALA A 119 18.85 -7.71 -2.27
C ALA A 119 18.76 -9.13 -2.90
N LEU A 120 18.96 -9.27 -4.22
CA LEU A 120 18.92 -10.58 -4.92
C LEU A 120 20.11 -10.81 -5.85
N VAL A 121 21.32 -10.55 -5.36
CA VAL A 121 22.54 -11.19 -5.90
C VAL A 121 23.00 -12.22 -4.88
N GLN A 122 22.68 -13.49 -5.15
CA GLN A 122 23.39 -14.61 -4.53
C GLN A 122 24.76 -14.68 -5.22
N ASP A 123 25.84 -14.54 -4.46
CA ASP A 123 27.16 -14.99 -4.91
C ASP A 123 27.99 -15.50 -3.72
N ASP A 124 28.94 -16.37 -4.04
CA ASP A 124 29.49 -17.38 -3.14
C ASP A 124 30.44 -16.82 -2.06
N GLU A 125 30.65 -17.63 -1.01
CA GLU A 125 31.64 -17.40 0.03
C GLU A 125 33.07 -17.38 -0.54
N PRO A 126 33.96 -16.46 -0.08
CA PRO A 126 35.38 -16.77 -0.06
C PRO A 126 36.00 -16.61 1.33
N HIS A 127 36.73 -17.66 1.72
CA HIS A 127 37.55 -17.79 2.92
C HIS A 127 38.30 -16.51 3.36
N LYS A 128 38.28 -16.24 4.66
CA LYS A 128 39.36 -15.51 5.36
C LYS A 128 40.52 -16.47 5.66
N PRO A 129 41.78 -16.00 5.61
CA PRO A 129 42.49 -15.90 6.89
C PRO A 129 43.45 -14.70 7.00
N SER A 130 43.55 -14.13 8.21
CA SER A 130 44.79 -13.46 8.63
C SER A 130 44.94 -13.40 10.15
N LEU A 131 46.18 -13.14 10.58
CA LEU A 131 46.74 -13.62 11.85
C LEU A 131 46.77 -12.54 12.96
N ARG A 132 46.80 -13.05 14.19
CA ARG A 132 46.91 -12.38 15.50
C ARG A 132 48.00 -11.29 15.60
N THR A 133 47.75 -10.28 16.45
CA THR A 133 48.55 -10.10 17.69
C THR A 133 47.78 -9.36 18.79
N VAL A 134 48.15 -9.74 20.00
CA VAL A 134 47.74 -9.32 21.35
C VAL A 134 47.97 -7.84 21.66
N ASP A 135 47.18 -7.30 22.60
CA ASP A 135 47.73 -6.71 23.83
C ASP A 135 46.67 -6.68 24.95
N ASP A 136 47.15 -6.62 26.20
CA ASP A 136 46.40 -6.98 27.42
C ASP A 136 45.83 -5.75 28.17
N VAL A 137 44.80 -5.94 29.01
CA VAL A 137 44.57 -5.25 30.30
C VAL A 137 43.25 -5.74 30.94
N GLU A 138 43.38 -6.39 32.09
CA GLU A 138 42.31 -6.76 33.02
C GLU A 138 41.75 -5.55 33.80
N THR A 139 40.50 -5.63 34.28
CA THR A 139 40.10 -5.47 35.70
C THR A 139 38.57 -5.48 35.83
N THR A 140 38.02 -6.41 36.63
CA THR A 140 36.63 -6.39 37.14
C THR A 140 36.63 -5.85 38.59
N PRO A 141 35.49 -5.47 39.23
CA PRO A 141 34.56 -6.48 39.80
C PRO A 141 33.09 -6.06 40.02
N SER A 142 32.26 -7.04 40.41
CA SER A 142 30.97 -6.95 41.15
C SER A 142 29.76 -6.27 40.47
N GLY A 143 28.53 -6.77 40.54
CA GLY A 143 28.01 -8.01 41.14
C GLY A 143 26.73 -7.78 41.97
N ASN A 144 25.62 -8.47 41.64
CA ASN A 144 24.63 -8.97 42.62
C ASN A 144 23.51 -9.85 42.03
N GLU A 145 22.84 -10.58 42.93
CA GLU A 145 21.86 -11.66 42.69
C GLU A 145 20.62 -11.52 43.63
N THR A 146 19.55 -12.34 43.60
CA THR A 146 19.27 -13.53 42.74
C THR A 146 17.89 -13.49 42.03
N PRO A 147 16.69 -13.75 42.64
CA PRO A 147 15.66 -14.49 41.89
C PRO A 147 14.17 -14.08 42.05
N ASP A 148 13.30 -14.83 41.34
CA ASP A 148 11.84 -15.05 41.55
C ASP A 148 10.90 -13.81 41.43
N ASP A 149 9.59 -13.93 41.08
CA ASP A 149 8.66 -15.06 41.18
C ASP A 149 7.52 -14.98 40.11
N GLU A 150 7.19 -16.09 39.45
CA GLU A 150 5.98 -16.38 38.62
C GLU A 150 5.66 -17.87 38.91
N PRO A 151 4.40 -18.39 38.96
CA PRO A 151 3.18 -18.04 38.22
C PRO A 151 1.92 -18.01 39.17
N PRO A 152 0.68 -18.48 38.89
CA PRO A 152 -0.01 -18.87 37.65
C PRO A 152 -1.46 -18.34 37.45
N SER A 153 -2.01 -18.61 36.26
CA SER A 153 -3.46 -18.59 35.94
C SER A 153 -4.09 -19.99 36.12
N PRO A 154 -5.40 -20.17 36.40
CA PRO A 154 -6.41 -20.35 35.32
C PRO A 154 -7.89 -20.06 35.77
N PRO A 155 -8.96 -20.59 35.15
CA PRO A 155 -9.36 -20.66 33.72
C PRO A 155 -10.77 -20.06 33.45
N ARG A 156 -11.11 -19.87 32.16
CA ARG A 156 -12.30 -20.45 31.46
C ARG A 156 -12.74 -19.59 30.28
N GLY A 157 -12.95 -20.24 29.13
CA GLY A 157 -13.49 -19.58 27.94
C GLY A 157 -14.96 -19.19 28.11
N GLY A 158 -15.27 -17.94 27.80
CA GLY A 158 -16.61 -17.45 27.48
C GLY A 158 -16.61 -16.95 26.03
N ARG A 159 -17.62 -17.33 25.24
CA ARG A 159 -17.76 -16.86 23.85
C ARG A 159 -17.90 -15.32 23.85
N PRO A 160 -17.30 -14.60 22.87
CA PRO A 160 -17.39 -13.15 22.82
C PRO A 160 -18.86 -12.72 22.65
N ALA A 161 -19.36 -11.93 23.60
CA ALA A 161 -20.67 -11.30 23.54
C ALA A 161 -20.49 -9.81 23.26
N LEU A 162 -21.29 -9.27 22.34
CA LEU A 162 -21.29 -7.85 21.99
C LEU A 162 -21.65 -7.01 23.23
N ARG A 163 -20.74 -6.11 23.63
CA ARG A 163 -21.02 -5.08 24.65
C ARG A 163 -21.43 -3.79 23.96
N VAL A 164 -22.59 -3.26 24.36
CA VAL A 164 -22.99 -1.89 24.03
C VAL A 164 -22.12 -0.94 24.84
N VAL A 165 -21.31 -0.13 24.16
CA VAL A 165 -20.61 1.01 24.77
C VAL A 165 -21.60 2.17 24.84
N LYS A 166 -21.58 2.91 25.96
CA LYS A 166 -22.39 4.09 26.22
C LYS A 166 -21.50 5.23 26.67
#